data_AF-K1U0D0-F1
#
_entry.id   AF-K1U0D0-F1
#
_cell.length_a   1.000
_cell.length_b   1.000
_cell.length_c   1.000
_cell.angle_alpha   90.00
_cell.angle_beta   90.00
_cell.angle_gamma   90.00
#
_symmetry.space_group_name_H-M   'P 1'
#
loop_
_entity.id
_entity.type
_entity.pdbx_description
1 polymer ?
#
loop_
_entity_poly.entity_id
_entity_poly.type
_entity_poly.pdbx_seq_one_letter_code
_entity_poly.pdbx_strand_id
1 'polypeptide(L)'
;NGWQAAEFFKTLTAGLHARFPGCMLVAEDSAGSMNATSDTASGGLGFDYVWEIGWTQDTLAYFAAPFGGRSALFRQLCGSFGPFGAVQGINALSHDENHPASIFTRLYGNVEEKLAQMRLLLLLQAARPGKSLLFRGWSSASRMPLPMAGSRTGLCWRTPGTAPWLITVRR
;
A
#
# COMPACT_ATOMS: atom_id res chain seq x y z
N ASN A 1 15.53 -17.15 -16.11
CA ASN A 1 16.20 -15.83 -16.34
C ASN A 1 15.13 -14.74 -16.50
N GLY A 2 15.47 -13.46 -16.35
CA GLY A 2 14.47 -12.38 -16.17
C GLY A 2 13.48 -12.17 -17.32
N TRP A 3 13.88 -12.45 -18.56
CA TRP A 3 13.02 -12.30 -19.73
C TRP A 3 11.89 -13.35 -19.79
N GLN A 4 12.16 -14.59 -19.38
CA GLN A 4 11.15 -15.65 -19.30
C GLN A 4 10.05 -15.31 -18.30
N ALA A 5 10.42 -14.69 -17.17
CA ALA A 5 9.45 -14.24 -16.17
C ALA A 5 8.59 -13.09 -16.69
N ALA A 6 9.17 -12.14 -17.43
CA ALA A 6 8.42 -11.04 -18.03
C ALA A 6 7.40 -11.54 -19.07
N GLU A 7 7.80 -12.46 -19.96
CA GLU A 7 6.88 -13.06 -20.95
C GLU A 7 5.79 -13.91 -20.29
N PHE A 8 6.11 -14.62 -19.21
CA PHE A 8 5.11 -15.31 -18.40
C PHE A 8 4.07 -14.33 -17.85
N PHE A 9 4.50 -13.20 -17.26
CA PHE A 9 3.57 -12.23 -16.70
C PHE A 9 2.70 -11.57 -17.77
N LYS A 10 3.26 -11.20 -18.93
CA LYS A 10 2.46 -10.69 -20.06
C LYS A 10 1.39 -11.67 -20.50
N THR A 11 1.76 -12.95 -20.62
CA THR A 11 0.81 -14.01 -21.03
C THR A 11 -0.27 -14.21 -19.96
N LEU A 12 0.11 -14.16 -18.68
CA LEU A 12 -0.78 -14.31 -17.53
C LEU A 12 -1.79 -13.15 -17.45
N THR A 13 -1.33 -11.90 -17.50
CA THR A 13 -2.18 -10.71 -17.37
C THR A 13 -3.16 -10.63 -18.55
N ALA A 14 -2.66 -10.76 -19.79
CA ALA A 14 -3.51 -10.77 -20.98
C ALA A 14 -4.56 -11.90 -20.94
N GLY A 15 -4.16 -13.11 -20.53
CA GLY A 15 -5.09 -14.25 -20.41
C GLY A 15 -6.16 -14.05 -19.33
N LEU A 16 -5.77 -13.47 -18.18
CA LEU A 16 -6.69 -13.19 -17.08
C LEU A 16 -7.69 -12.10 -17.44
N HIS A 17 -7.25 -10.99 -18.05
CA HIS A 17 -8.15 -9.93 -18.50
C HIS A 17 -9.09 -10.41 -19.61
N ALA A 18 -8.63 -11.24 -20.54
CA ALA A 18 -9.48 -11.82 -21.58
C ALA A 18 -10.57 -12.74 -21.01
N ARG A 19 -10.26 -13.52 -19.96
CA ARG A 19 -11.20 -14.44 -19.34
C ARG A 19 -12.10 -13.79 -18.29
N PHE A 20 -11.59 -12.76 -17.62
CA PHE A 20 -12.26 -12.05 -16.54
C PHE A 20 -12.06 -10.53 -16.70
N PRO A 21 -12.82 -9.86 -17.59
CA PRO A 21 -12.62 -8.44 -17.89
C PRO A 21 -12.79 -7.47 -16.70
N GLY A 22 -13.35 -7.95 -15.58
CA GLY A 22 -13.52 -7.17 -14.34
C GLY A 22 -12.53 -7.53 -13.23
N CYS A 23 -11.51 -8.38 -13.47
CA CYS A 23 -10.49 -8.65 -12.46
C CYS A 23 -9.54 -7.45 -12.32
N MET A 24 -8.90 -7.35 -11.15
CA MET A 24 -7.88 -6.33 -10.89
C MET A 24 -6.58 -7.03 -10.51
N LEU A 25 -5.56 -6.81 -11.32
CA LEU A 25 -4.23 -7.38 -11.15
C LEU A 25 -3.31 -6.30 -10.58
N VAL A 26 -2.67 -6.62 -9.45
CA VAL A 26 -1.83 -5.67 -8.74
C VAL A 26 -0.44 -6.26 -8.56
N ALA A 27 0.57 -5.50 -8.95
CA ALA A 27 1.97 -5.84 -8.74
C ALA A 27 2.52 -5.20 -7.46
N GLU A 28 3.35 -5.94 -6.73
CA GLU A 28 4.29 -5.38 -5.77
C GLU A 28 5.68 -5.46 -6.38
N ASP A 29 6.24 -4.30 -6.80
CA ASP A 29 7.58 -4.21 -7.39
C ASP A 29 8.43 -3.19 -6.64
N SER A 30 9.50 -3.69 -6.00
CA SER A 30 10.46 -2.89 -5.24
C SER A 30 11.60 -2.32 -6.10
N ALA A 31 11.77 -2.80 -7.34
CA ALA A 31 12.85 -2.37 -8.23
C ALA A 31 12.51 -1.11 -9.04
N GLY A 32 11.28 -0.59 -8.92
CA GLY A 32 10.83 0.59 -9.64
C GLY A 32 10.82 0.39 -11.16
N SER A 33 10.56 -0.83 -11.64
CA SER A 33 10.50 -1.11 -13.07
C SER A 33 9.24 -0.46 -13.66
N MET A 34 9.42 0.79 -14.09
CA MET A 34 8.47 1.53 -14.91
C MET A 34 8.13 0.64 -16.11
N ASN A 35 6.89 0.14 -16.14
CA ASN A 35 6.18 -0.60 -17.19
C ASN A 35 5.36 -1.79 -16.65
N ALA A 36 5.30 -1.99 -15.33
CA ALA A 36 4.39 -2.99 -14.75
C ALA A 36 2.92 -2.73 -15.14
N THR A 37 2.49 -1.47 -15.12
CA THR A 37 1.10 -1.07 -15.42
C THR A 37 0.83 -0.72 -16.89
N SER A 38 1.87 -0.69 -17.72
CA SER A 38 1.72 -0.41 -19.15
C SER A 38 1.12 -1.62 -19.86
N ASP A 39 0.39 -1.38 -20.94
CA ASP A 39 -0.24 -2.45 -21.72
C ASP A 39 0.81 -3.41 -22.30
N THR A 40 0.46 -4.70 -22.32
CA THR A 40 1.30 -5.77 -22.85
C THR A 40 1.70 -5.55 -24.31
N ALA A 41 0.82 -4.96 -25.14
CA ALA A 41 1.12 -4.65 -26.54
C ALA A 41 2.18 -3.55 -26.70
N SER A 42 2.29 -2.65 -25.72
CA SER A 42 3.29 -1.59 -25.66
C SER A 42 4.62 -2.00 -25.02
N GLY A 43 4.75 -3.29 -24.66
CA GLY A 43 5.93 -3.84 -23.99
C GLY A 43 5.86 -3.81 -22.46
N GLY A 44 4.72 -3.43 -21.88
CA GLY A 44 4.47 -3.52 -20.44
C GLY A 44 4.11 -4.91 -19.94
N LEU A 45 3.88 -5.05 -18.63
CA LEU A 45 3.47 -6.32 -18.02
C LEU A 45 1.95 -6.49 -17.91
N GLY A 46 1.16 -5.42 -18.12
CA GLY A 46 -0.31 -5.48 -18.12
C GLY A 46 -0.97 -5.59 -16.75
N PHE A 47 -0.32 -5.16 -15.66
CA PHE A 47 -1.01 -5.01 -14.37
C PHE A 47 -1.87 -3.74 -14.35
N ASP A 48 -2.91 -3.70 -13.52
CA ASP A 48 -3.78 -2.53 -13.39
C ASP A 48 -3.21 -1.50 -12.41
N TYR A 49 -2.50 -1.96 -11.38
CA TYR A 49 -1.87 -1.09 -10.38
C TYR A 49 -0.56 -1.66 -9.89
N VAL A 50 0.30 -0.79 -9.36
CA VAL A 50 1.51 -1.15 -8.64
C VAL A 50 1.51 -0.56 -7.24
N TRP A 51 2.11 -1.23 -6.27
CA TRP A 51 2.26 -0.68 -4.92
C TRP A 51 3.26 0.48 -4.91
N GLU A 52 2.87 1.59 -4.30
CA GLU A 52 3.71 2.78 -4.08
C GLU A 52 4.60 2.59 -2.85
N ILE A 53 5.56 1.66 -2.94
CA ILE A 53 6.45 1.29 -1.84
C ILE A 53 7.27 2.49 -1.36
N GLY A 54 7.77 3.32 -2.29
CA GLY A 54 8.56 4.52 -1.95
C GLY A 54 7.77 5.50 -1.08
N TRP A 55 6.49 5.75 -1.41
CA TRP A 55 5.64 6.59 -0.57
C TRP A 55 5.44 6.01 0.82
N THR A 56 5.16 4.71 0.92
CA THR A 56 4.95 4.05 2.21
C THR A 56 6.20 4.17 3.09
N GLN A 57 7.38 3.89 2.53
CA GLN A 57 8.65 3.97 3.25
C GLN A 57 8.99 5.39 3.69
N ASP A 58 8.90 6.36 2.78
CA ASP A 58 9.23 7.77 3.05
C ASP A 58 8.28 8.38 4.09
N THR A 59 6.99 8.05 3.98
CA THR A 59 5.98 8.49 4.94
C THR A 59 6.23 7.90 6.32
N LEU A 60 6.44 6.59 6.43
CA LEU A 60 6.70 5.96 7.72
C LEU A 60 8.00 6.46 8.36
N ALA A 61 9.05 6.72 7.57
CA ALA A 61 10.28 7.33 8.05
C ALA A 61 10.04 8.74 8.62
N TYR A 62 9.23 9.55 7.92
CA TYR A 62 8.87 10.91 8.37
C TYR A 62 8.15 10.88 9.74
N PHE A 63 7.18 9.99 9.92
CA PHE A 63 6.42 9.88 11.18
C PHE A 63 7.22 9.22 12.32
N ALA A 64 8.16 8.33 12.00
CA ALA A 64 9.05 7.73 12.99
C ALA A 64 10.13 8.70 13.51
N ALA A 65 10.44 9.76 12.76
CA ALA A 65 11.43 10.74 13.17
C ALA A 65 10.93 11.65 14.32
N PRO A 66 11.83 12.05 15.25
CA PRO A 66 11.55 13.09 16.23
C PRO A 66 11.03 14.36 15.59
N PHE A 67 10.14 15.11 16.25
CA PHE A 67 9.52 16.31 15.67
C PHE A 67 10.54 17.30 15.10
N GLY A 68 11.65 17.55 15.79
CA GLY A 68 12.73 18.42 15.31
C GLY A 68 13.51 17.88 14.12
N GLY A 69 13.52 16.56 13.90
CA GLY A 69 14.22 15.90 12.78
C GLY A 69 13.40 15.81 11.49
N ARG A 70 12.10 16.13 11.53
CA ARG A 70 11.20 16.01 10.38
C ARG A 70 11.49 16.96 9.24
N SER A 71 12.06 18.13 9.54
CA SER A 71 12.45 19.12 8.51
C SER A 71 13.45 18.53 7.52
N ALA A 72 14.36 17.66 7.98
CA ALA A 72 15.33 16.97 7.12
C ALA A 72 14.68 15.96 6.16
N LEU A 73 13.57 15.33 6.59
CA LEU A 73 12.83 14.34 5.80
C LEU A 73 11.71 14.94 4.96
N PHE A 74 11.39 16.23 5.14
CA PHE A 74 10.26 16.88 4.48
C PHE A 74 10.38 16.83 2.95
N ARG A 75 11.58 17.11 2.40
CA ARG A 75 11.81 17.06 0.95
C ARG A 75 11.64 15.66 0.37
N GLN A 76 12.06 14.64 1.11
CA GLN A 76 11.88 13.23 0.73
C GLN A 76 10.39 12.87 0.73
N LEU A 77 9.65 13.22 1.80
CA LEU A 77 8.20 13.03 1.86
C LEU A 77 7.50 13.70 0.67
N CYS A 78 7.79 14.96 0.37
CA CYS A 78 7.19 15.65 -0.77
C CYS A 78 7.56 15.01 -2.11
N GLY A 79 8.82 14.57 -2.27
CA GLY A 79 9.27 13.86 -3.47
C GLY A 79 8.50 12.56 -3.70
N SER A 80 8.15 11.85 -2.62
CA SER A 80 7.38 10.61 -2.70
C SER A 80 5.95 10.79 -3.25
N PHE A 81 5.40 12.01 -3.26
CA PHE A 81 4.12 12.32 -3.93
C PHE A 81 4.21 12.26 -5.45
N GLY A 82 5.43 12.29 -6.00
CA GLY A 82 5.67 12.21 -7.42
C GLY A 82 4.94 13.30 -8.21
N PRO A 83 4.94 13.21 -9.54
CA PRO A 83 4.08 14.03 -10.38
C PRO A 83 2.62 13.60 -10.23
N PHE A 84 1.71 14.57 -10.11
CA PHE A 84 0.27 14.30 -10.09
C PHE A 84 -0.14 13.47 -11.32
N GLY A 85 -0.70 12.28 -11.08
CA GLY A 85 -1.22 11.40 -12.14
C GLY A 85 -0.19 10.49 -12.82
N ALA A 86 1.05 10.42 -12.33
CA ALA A 86 2.13 9.69 -13.02
C ALA A 86 2.06 8.16 -12.90
N VAL A 87 1.35 7.59 -11.91
CA VAL A 87 1.29 6.15 -11.69
C VAL A 87 -0.11 5.73 -11.22
N GLN A 88 -0.63 4.62 -11.74
CA GLN A 88 -1.75 3.89 -11.18
C GLN A 88 -1.28 3.18 -9.90
N GLY A 89 -0.97 3.97 -8.88
CA GLY A 89 -0.38 3.53 -7.63
C GLY A 89 -1.43 3.11 -6.61
N ILE A 90 -1.14 2.05 -5.86
CA ILE A 90 -1.82 1.73 -4.60
C ILE A 90 -0.95 2.21 -3.45
N ASN A 91 -1.51 3.14 -2.66
CA ASN A 91 -0.96 3.62 -1.41
C ASN A 91 -1.18 2.53 -0.36
N ALA A 92 -0.30 1.53 -0.32
CA ALA A 92 -0.45 0.33 0.49
C ALA A 92 0.23 0.49 1.84
N LEU A 93 -0.56 0.39 2.90
CA LEU A 93 -0.05 0.17 4.24
C LEU A 93 -0.38 -1.26 4.66
N SER A 94 0.53 -2.16 4.29
CA SER A 94 0.31 -3.60 4.30
C SER A 94 0.69 -4.27 5.63
N HIS A 95 0.66 -5.59 5.65
CA HIS A 95 1.09 -6.39 6.80
C HIS A 95 2.61 -6.38 6.99
N ASP A 96 3.39 -6.27 5.90
CA ASP A 96 4.85 -6.24 5.95
C ASP A 96 5.35 -5.06 6.78
N GLU A 97 4.72 -3.90 6.65
CA GLU A 97 5.07 -2.71 7.43
C GLU A 97 4.71 -2.81 8.92
N ASN A 98 3.87 -3.78 9.28
CA ASN A 98 3.47 -4.08 10.66
C ASN A 98 4.29 -5.21 11.28
N HIS A 99 5.23 -5.80 10.55
CA HIS A 99 6.07 -6.88 11.05
C HIS A 99 7.50 -6.36 11.27
N PRO A 100 8.13 -6.60 12.44
CA PRO A 100 7.69 -7.41 13.58
C PRO A 100 6.79 -6.66 14.59
N ALA A 101 6.63 -5.35 14.46
CA ALA A 101 5.85 -4.53 15.39
C ALA A 101 4.94 -3.56 14.63
N SER A 102 3.77 -3.28 15.21
CA SER A 102 2.77 -2.37 14.64
C SER A 102 3.40 -1.01 14.31
N ILE A 103 2.98 -0.39 13.21
CA ILE A 103 3.35 0.99 12.85
C ILE A 103 3.12 1.97 14.00
N PHE A 104 2.08 1.76 14.82
CA PHE A 104 1.86 2.58 16.01
C PHE A 104 3.09 2.65 16.93
N THR A 105 3.79 1.53 17.10
CA THR A 105 5.00 1.47 17.92
C THR A 105 6.18 2.18 17.27
N ARG A 106 6.24 2.20 15.94
CA ARG A 106 7.27 2.89 15.12
C ARG A 106 7.12 4.42 15.14
N LEU A 107 5.93 4.96 15.39
CA LEU A 107 5.70 6.41 15.47
C LEU A 107 6.44 7.03 16.65
N TYR A 108 6.95 8.24 16.46
CA TYR A 108 7.61 9.00 17.54
C TYR A 108 6.60 9.57 18.54
N GLY A 109 7.00 9.73 19.80
CA GLY A 109 6.23 10.46 20.82
C GLY A 109 5.53 9.59 21.86
N ASN A 110 4.76 10.24 22.73
CA ASN A 110 3.90 9.59 23.71
C ASN A 110 2.63 8.99 23.06
N VAL A 111 1.81 8.28 23.84
CA VAL A 111 0.63 7.57 23.31
C VAL A 111 -0.36 8.51 22.60
N GLU A 112 -0.63 9.69 23.17
CA GLU A 112 -1.55 10.66 22.58
C GLU A 112 -0.99 11.26 21.28
N GLU A 113 0.30 11.57 21.26
CA GLU A 113 1.00 12.04 20.06
C GLU A 113 1.00 10.98 18.95
N LYS A 114 1.20 9.70 19.30
CA LYS A 114 1.15 8.59 18.36
C LYS A 114 -0.27 8.40 17.80
N LEU A 115 -1.31 8.56 18.62
CA LEU A 115 -2.71 8.51 18.16
C LEU A 115 -3.04 9.67 17.20
N ALA A 116 -2.59 10.89 17.51
CA ALA A 116 -2.74 12.04 16.63
C ALA A 116 -2.01 11.82 15.29
N GLN A 117 -0.81 11.26 15.34
CA GLN A 117 -0.04 10.93 14.15
C GLN A 117 -0.66 9.82 13.31
N MET A 118 -1.24 8.78 13.91
CA MET A 118 -1.99 7.76 13.17
C MET A 118 -3.15 8.37 12.39
N ARG A 119 -3.91 9.28 13.00
CA ARG A 119 -5.00 9.99 12.32
C ARG A 119 -4.47 10.81 11.14
N LEU A 120 -3.36 11.51 11.33
CA LEU A 120 -2.72 12.28 10.27
C LEU A 120 -2.19 11.40 9.14
N LEU A 121 -1.57 10.26 9.46
CA LEU A 121 -1.09 9.27 8.48
C LEU A 121 -2.24 8.74 7.63
N LEU A 122 -3.35 8.36 8.25
CA LEU A 122 -4.54 7.87 7.54
C LEU A 122 -5.19 8.97 6.69
N LEU A 123 -5.24 10.21 7.19
CA LEU A 123 -5.71 11.35 6.42
C LEU A 123 -4.81 11.61 5.21
N LEU A 124 -3.49 11.52 5.38
CA LEU A 124 -2.52 11.70 4.31
C LEU A 124 -2.68 10.61 3.23
N GLN A 125 -2.90 9.36 3.63
CA GLN A 125 -3.18 8.26 2.70
C GLN A 125 -4.49 8.47 1.92
N ALA A 126 -5.53 8.97 2.60
CA ALA A 126 -6.84 9.23 2.00
C ALA A 126 -6.82 10.46 1.07
N ALA A 127 -6.01 11.47 1.39
CA ALA A 127 -5.86 12.69 0.60
C ALA A 127 -4.93 12.50 -0.60
N ARG A 128 -4.01 11.53 -0.54
CA ARG A 128 -3.09 11.23 -1.63
C ARG A 128 -3.85 10.61 -2.82
N PRO A 129 -3.64 11.11 -4.06
CA PRO A 129 -4.20 10.48 -5.25
C PRO A 129 -3.79 9.01 -5.37
N GLY A 130 -4.70 8.18 -5.89
CA GLY A 130 -4.49 6.74 -6.05
C GLY A 130 -5.48 5.91 -5.25
N LYS A 131 -5.31 4.59 -5.29
CA LYS A 131 -6.14 3.66 -4.51
C LYS A 131 -5.47 3.45 -3.14
N SER A 132 -6.25 3.36 -2.08
CA SER A 132 -5.72 3.08 -0.74
C SER A 132 -5.88 1.60 -0.39
N LEU A 133 -4.84 0.99 0.17
CA LEU A 133 -4.90 -0.35 0.75
C LEU A 133 -4.46 -0.27 2.22
N LEU A 134 -5.33 -0.77 3.11
CA LEU A 134 -5.12 -0.79 4.55
C LEU A 134 -5.27 -2.21 5.06
N PHE A 135 -4.24 -2.74 5.71
CA PHE A 135 -4.34 -4.04 6.34
C PHE A 135 -5.33 -4.03 7.52
N ARG A 136 -6.04 -5.13 7.72
CA ARG A 136 -7.02 -5.25 8.81
C ARG A 136 -6.31 -5.20 10.17
N GLY A 137 -6.86 -4.43 11.11
CA GLY A 137 -6.28 -4.20 12.46
C GLY A 137 -5.78 -2.78 12.69
N TRP A 138 -5.76 -1.95 11.64
CA TRP A 138 -5.36 -0.54 11.69
C TRP A 138 -6.41 0.40 12.30
N SER A 139 -7.70 0.17 12.04
CA SER A 139 -8.78 1.06 12.50
C SER A 139 -9.08 0.94 14.00
N SER A 140 -8.59 -0.10 14.65
CA SER A 140 -8.80 -0.40 16.06
C SER A 140 -7.84 0.36 16.99
N ALA A 141 -7.33 1.52 16.59
CA ALA A 141 -6.59 2.45 17.47
C ALA A 141 -7.41 2.92 18.71
N SER A 142 -8.68 2.49 18.83
CA SER A 142 -9.52 2.57 20.03
C SER A 142 -9.38 1.40 21.01
N ARG A 143 -8.54 0.38 20.74
CA ARG A 143 -8.18 -0.66 21.71
C ARG A 143 -6.69 -0.57 22.04
N MET A 144 -6.39 0.22 23.06
CA MET A 144 -5.24 -0.06 23.93
C MET A 144 -5.25 -1.55 24.34
N PRO A 145 -4.09 -2.17 24.59
CA PRO A 145 -4.04 -3.48 25.21
C PRO A 145 -4.41 -3.33 26.70
N LEU A 146 -5.69 -3.48 27.03
CA LEU A 146 -6.06 -4.00 28.34
C LEU A 146 -5.86 -5.53 28.32
N PRO A 147 -5.48 -6.14 29.45
CA PRO A 147 -4.94 -7.47 29.50
C PRO A 147 -5.94 -8.50 28.97
N MET A 148 -5.40 -9.46 28.21
CA MET A 148 -6.01 -10.68 27.66
C MET A 148 -7.46 -10.97 28.07
N ALA A 149 -8.39 -10.88 27.12
CA ALA A 149 -9.62 -11.67 27.13
C ALA A 149 -10.10 -11.89 25.69
N GLY A 150 -10.19 -13.17 25.31
CA GLY A 150 -10.54 -13.59 23.97
C GLY A 150 -11.96 -13.22 23.55
N SER A 151 -12.13 -12.82 22.29
CA SER A 151 -13.30 -13.16 21.50
C SER A 151 -13.03 -12.88 20.02
N ARG A 152 -13.17 -13.93 19.22
CA ARG A 152 -13.16 -13.90 17.75
C ARG A 152 -14.45 -13.22 17.28
N THR A 153 -14.39 -11.98 16.82
CA THR A 153 -15.47 -11.41 15.99
C THR A 153 -14.87 -10.60 14.85
N GLY A 154 -14.97 -11.16 13.64
CA GLY A 154 -14.60 -10.49 12.41
C GLY A 154 -15.80 -9.75 11.83
N LEU A 155 -15.72 -8.41 11.77
CA LEU A 155 -16.67 -7.60 11.00
C LEU A 155 -16.36 -7.73 9.50
N CYS A 156 -17.34 -8.23 8.75
CA CYS A 156 -17.35 -8.44 7.30
C CYS A 156 -17.72 -7.12 6.61
N TRP A 157 -16.84 -6.59 5.76
CA TRP A 157 -17.22 -5.52 4.83
C TRP A 157 -17.93 -6.17 3.64
N ARG A 158 -19.25 -6.05 3.61
CA ARG A 158 -20.07 -6.42 2.45
C ARG A 158 -20.37 -5.14 1.68
N THR A 159 -19.66 -4.88 0.59
CA THR A 159 -20.16 -4.01 -0.49
C THR A 159 -21.17 -4.82 -1.32
N PRO A 160 -22.35 -4.28 -1.67
CA PRO A 160 -23.25 -4.94 -2.61
C PRO A 160 -22.71 -4.74 -4.03
N GLY A 161 -22.23 -5.82 -4.64
CA GLY A 161 -21.70 -5.84 -6.01
C GLY A 161 -20.46 -6.72 -6.09
N THR A 162 -20.45 -7.64 -7.06
CA THR A 162 -19.37 -8.61 -7.37
C THR A 162 -17.99 -8.08 -7.03
N ALA A 163 -17.36 -8.66 -6.00
CA ALA A 163 -16.00 -8.31 -5.63
C ALA A 163 -15.06 -8.66 -6.80
N PRO A 164 -14.27 -7.71 -7.32
CA PRO A 164 -13.22 -8.06 -8.25
C PRO A 164 -12.22 -8.96 -7.52
N TRP A 165 -11.85 -10.07 -8.15
CA TRP A 165 -10.78 -10.94 -7.65
C TRP A 165 -9.47 -10.14 -7.66
N LEU A 166 -8.91 -9.87 -6.48
CA LEU A 166 -7.61 -9.23 -6.33
C LEU A 166 -6.55 -10.32 -6.31
N ILE A 167 -5.70 -10.33 -7.34
CA ILE A 167 -4.51 -11.19 -7.39
C ILE A 167 -3.30 -10.26 -7.24
N THR A 168 -2.62 -10.37 -6.10
CA THR A 168 -1.35 -9.68 -5.85
C THR A 168 -0.21 -10.61 -6.21
N VAL A 169 0.67 -10.16 -7.10
CA VAL A 169 1.90 -10.89 -7.45
C VAL A 169 3.09 -10.09 -6.91
N ARG A 170 3.93 -10.77 -6.12
CA ARG A 170 5.16 -10.23 -5.57
C ARG A 170 6.35 -10.77 -6.36
N ARG A 171 7.27 -9.89 -6.75
CA ARG A 171 8.58 -10.27 -7.27
C ARG A 171 9.63 -10.29 -6.17
#